data_AF-A0A016UEU5-F1
#
_entry.id   AF-A0A016UEU5-F1
#
_cell.length_a   1.000
_cell.length_b   1.000
_cell.length_c   1.000
_cell.angle_alpha   90.00
_cell.angle_beta   90.00
_cell.angle_gamma   90.00
#
_symmetry.space_group_name_H-M   'P 1'
#
loop_
_entity.id
_entity.type
_entity.pdbx_description
1 polymer ?
#
loop_
_entity_poly.entity_id
_entity_poly.type
_entity_poly.pdbx_seq_one_letter_code
_entity_poly.pdbx_strand_id
1 'polypeptide(L)'
;MLPASEVKKLVKSSLERVAIGKEPKEVQGAKDFYKYMFTHHPDLRRYFKGAESFTAEDVQKSERFDKQGQRILLAVYILADTFDDVSMAHFFIGDIYFREEKGEKSY
;
A
#
# COMPACT_ATOMS: atom_id res chain seq x y z
N MET A 1 -13.39 -11.77 -19.59
CA MET A 1 -12.66 -11.62 -18.31
C MET A 1 -11.29 -12.24 -18.49
N LEU A 2 -10.23 -11.59 -18.02
CA LEU A 2 -8.88 -12.16 -18.07
C LEU A 2 -8.77 -13.31 -17.05
N PRO A 3 -8.05 -14.40 -17.36
CA PRO A 3 -7.79 -15.46 -16.39
C PRO A 3 -6.90 -14.96 -15.25
N ALA A 4 -7.06 -15.52 -14.05
CA ALA A 4 -6.35 -15.05 -12.85
C ALA A 4 -4.82 -15.07 -12.99
N SER A 5 -4.27 -16.05 -13.71
CA SER A 5 -2.84 -16.14 -14.02
C SER A 5 -2.33 -15.00 -14.90
N GLU A 6 -3.14 -14.51 -15.84
CA GLU A 6 -2.80 -13.39 -16.71
C GLU A 6 -2.92 -12.06 -15.96
N VAL A 7 -3.92 -11.91 -15.09
CA VAL A 7 -4.03 -10.77 -14.18
C VAL A 7 -2.81 -10.69 -13.26
N LYS A 8 -2.42 -11.80 -12.61
CA LYS A 8 -1.21 -11.88 -11.78
C LYS A 8 0.03 -11.43 -12.54
N LYS A 9 0.21 -11.92 -13.78
CA LYS A 9 1.36 -11.53 -14.62
C LYS A 9 1.37 -10.03 -14.91
N LEU A 10 0.25 -9.46 -15.35
CA LEU A 10 0.16 -8.04 -15.67
C LEU A 10 0.38 -7.15 -14.45
N VAL A 11 -0.21 -7.50 -13.30
CA VAL A 11 -0.04 -6.75 -12.05
C VAL A 11 1.41 -6.82 -11.59
N LYS A 12 2.05 -8.00 -11.58
CA LYS A 12 3.46 -8.12 -11.20
C LYS A 12 4.39 -7.32 -12.12
N SER A 13 4.16 -7.34 -13.44
CA SER A 13 4.93 -6.51 -14.37
C SER A 13 4.73 -5.00 -14.15
N SER A 14 3.54 -4.58 -13.70
CA SER A 14 3.31 -3.17 -13.34
C SER A 14 4.05 -2.76 -12.05
N LEU A 15 4.15 -3.68 -11.09
CA LEU A 15 4.80 -3.47 -9.80
C LEU A 15 6.34 -3.42 -9.90
N GLU A 16 6.96 -3.99 -10.93
CA GLU A 16 8.41 -3.86 -11.18
C GLU A 16 8.89 -2.40 -11.26
N ARG A 17 7.99 -1.45 -11.57
CA ARG A 17 8.28 -0.01 -11.59
C ARG A 17 8.43 0.60 -10.19
N VAL A 18 7.89 -0.06 -9.17
CA VAL A 18 7.87 0.40 -7.77
C VAL A 18 8.33 -0.75 -6.88
N ALA A 19 9.64 -1.00 -6.89
CA ALA A 19 10.26 -2.04 -6.08
C ALA A 19 10.10 -1.79 -4.58
N ILE A 20 9.88 -2.88 -3.83
CA ILE A 20 9.94 -2.90 -2.36
C ILE A 20 11.37 -3.16 -1.94
N GLY A 21 11.83 -2.37 -0.98
CA GLY A 21 13.09 -2.65 -0.31
C GLY A 21 13.49 -1.54 0.65
N LYS A 22 14.77 -1.51 0.98
CA LYS A 22 15.35 -0.61 1.99
C LYS A 22 16.12 0.55 1.37
N GLU A 23 16.26 0.56 0.05
CA GLU A 23 17.00 1.63 -0.62
C GLU A 23 16.19 2.93 -0.60
N PRO A 24 16.86 4.10 -0.50
CA PRO A 24 16.16 5.39 -0.44
C PRO A 24 15.19 5.62 -1.60
N LYS A 25 15.51 5.09 -2.79
CA LYS A 25 14.66 5.17 -3.99
C LYS A 25 13.36 4.36 -3.85
N GLU A 26 13.43 3.19 -3.23
CA GLU A 26 12.29 2.29 -3.03
C GLU A 26 11.37 2.83 -1.94
N VAL A 27 11.97 3.34 -0.85
CA VAL A 27 11.25 4.06 0.21
C VAL A 27 10.53 5.27 -0.36
N GLN A 28 11.20 6.05 -1.21
CA GLN A 28 10.59 7.20 -1.87
C GLN A 28 9.42 6.83 -2.77
N GLY A 29 9.55 5.77 -3.59
CA GLY A 29 8.46 5.30 -4.46
C GLY A 29 7.21 4.91 -3.67
N ALA A 30 7.38 4.25 -2.53
CA ALA A 30 6.27 3.90 -1.66
C ALA A 30 5.67 5.12 -0.92
N LYS A 31 6.49 6.13 -0.63
CA LYS A 31 6.06 7.40 -0.04
C LYS A 31 5.28 8.27 -1.02
N ASP A 32 5.65 8.23 -2.29
CA ASP A 32 4.98 8.99 -3.35
C ASP A 32 3.52 8.55 -3.54
N PHE A 33 3.18 7.30 -3.20
CA PHE A 33 1.78 6.85 -3.12
C PHE A 33 0.96 7.71 -2.14
N TYR A 34 1.44 7.88 -0.91
CA TYR A 34 0.73 8.70 0.08
C TYR A 34 0.73 10.17 -0.28
N LYS A 35 1.80 10.69 -0.90
CA LYS A 35 1.82 12.08 -1.41
C LYS A 35 0.76 12.27 -2.49
N TYR A 36 0.66 11.34 -3.43
CA TYR A 36 -0.35 11.37 -4.48
C TYR A 36 -1.76 11.32 -3.89
N MET A 37 -2.02 10.37 -2.98
CA MET A 37 -3.31 10.19 -2.32
C MET A 37 -3.70 11.42 -1.50
N PHE A 38 -2.79 11.95 -0.68
CA PHE A 38 -3.09 13.12 0.15
C PHE A 38 -3.37 14.33 -0.75
N THR A 39 -2.66 14.51 -1.86
CA THR A 39 -2.87 15.64 -2.79
C THR A 39 -4.22 15.58 -3.51
N HIS A 40 -4.59 14.41 -4.04
CA HIS A 40 -5.78 14.26 -4.91
C HIS A 40 -7.04 13.82 -4.16
N HIS A 41 -6.89 13.19 -3.00
CA HIS A 41 -7.98 12.67 -2.18
C HIS A 41 -7.85 13.16 -0.72
N PRO A 42 -7.99 14.48 -0.48
CA PRO A 42 -7.87 15.06 0.86
C PRO A 42 -8.87 14.47 1.87
N ASP A 43 -10.04 14.04 1.41
CA ASP A 43 -11.10 13.50 2.27
C ASP A 43 -10.67 12.23 3.01
N LEU A 44 -9.71 11.47 2.44
CA LEU A 44 -9.18 10.25 3.04
C LEU A 44 -8.22 10.53 4.20
N ARG A 45 -7.69 11.76 4.32
CA ARG A 45 -6.76 12.13 5.39
C ARG A 45 -7.40 12.01 6.78
N ARG A 46 -8.74 12.12 6.88
CA ARG A 46 -9.51 11.97 8.12
C ARG A 46 -9.31 10.62 8.81
N TYR A 47 -8.94 9.58 8.07
CA TYR A 47 -8.67 8.25 8.62
C TYR A 47 -7.27 8.15 9.25
N PHE A 48 -6.37 9.08 8.92
CA PHE A 48 -5.01 9.11 9.43
C PHE A 48 -4.92 10.02 10.66
N LYS A 49 -5.27 9.47 11.83
CA LYS A 49 -5.19 10.20 13.12
C LYS A 49 -3.82 10.90 13.28
N GLY A 50 -3.86 12.21 13.53
CA GLY A 50 -2.66 13.06 13.67
C GLY A 50 -1.99 13.49 12.36
N ALA A 51 -2.53 13.08 11.21
CA ALA A 51 -2.09 13.50 9.88
C ALA A 51 -3.27 14.03 9.02
N GLU A 52 -4.37 14.41 9.67
CA GLU A 52 -5.63 14.81 9.01
C GLU A 52 -5.45 16.08 8.14
N SER A 53 -4.56 16.98 8.56
CA SER A 53 -4.23 18.22 7.86
C SER A 53 -2.92 18.15 7.07
N PHE A 54 -2.27 16.99 6.97
CA PHE A 54 -0.96 16.90 6.31
C PHE A 54 -1.04 17.25 4.83
N THR A 55 -0.05 18.00 4.39
CA THR A 55 0.23 18.27 2.97
C THR A 55 1.17 17.23 2.39
N ALA A 56 1.37 17.24 1.07
CA ALA A 56 2.36 16.37 0.43
C ALA A 56 3.79 16.60 0.95
N GLU A 57 4.10 17.82 1.38
CA GLU A 57 5.41 18.15 1.97
C GLU A 57 5.58 17.56 3.37
N ASP A 58 4.51 17.56 4.18
CA ASP A 58 4.51 16.94 5.51
C ASP A 58 4.66 15.43 5.40
N VAL A 59 3.97 14.82 4.44
CA VAL A 59 4.14 13.40 4.10
C VAL A 59 5.59 13.15 3.74
N GLN A 60 6.20 13.96 2.85
CA GLN A 60 7.60 13.81 2.39
C GLN A 60 8.63 13.85 3.53
N LYS A 61 8.38 14.63 4.59
CA LYS A 61 9.31 14.76 5.74
C LYS A 61 9.05 13.73 6.84
N SER A 62 7.95 12.99 6.77
CA SER A 62 7.52 12.11 7.86
C SER A 62 8.05 10.69 7.71
N GLU A 63 8.75 10.20 8.73
CA GLU A 63 9.18 8.81 8.85
C GLU A 63 8.02 7.82 9.01
N ARG A 64 6.87 8.30 9.50
CA ARG A 64 5.67 7.47 9.63
C ARG A 64 5.25 6.92 8.27
N PHE A 65 5.29 7.77 7.23
CA PHE A 65 4.90 7.40 5.89
C PHE A 65 5.99 6.63 5.13
N ASP A 66 7.24 6.64 5.58
CA ASP A 66 8.26 5.73 5.05
C ASP A 66 7.91 4.28 5.41
N LYS A 67 7.58 4.04 6.69
CA LYS A 67 7.16 2.71 7.16
C LYS A 67 5.79 2.33 6.61
N GLN A 68 4.83 3.25 6.65
CA GLN A 68 3.47 2.99 6.18
C GLN A 68 3.39 2.81 4.65
N GLY A 69 4.22 3.53 3.89
CA GLY A 69 4.40 3.36 2.44
C GLY A 69 4.84 1.95 2.09
N GLN A 70 5.91 1.48 2.72
CA GLN A 70 6.42 0.13 2.48
C GLN A 70 5.38 -0.95 2.86
N ARG A 71 4.62 -0.73 3.94
CA ARG A 71 3.53 -1.63 4.38
C ARG A 71 2.43 -1.79 3.33
N ILE A 72 1.90 -0.68 2.82
CA ILE A 72 0.82 -0.75 1.83
C ILE A 72 1.33 -1.36 0.52
N LEU A 73 2.54 -1.02 0.11
CA LEU A 73 3.14 -1.58 -1.10
C LEU A 73 3.34 -3.10 -0.96
N LEU A 74 3.84 -3.57 0.18
CA LEU A 74 3.96 -5.00 0.49
C LEU A 74 2.61 -5.72 0.45
N ALA A 75 1.56 -5.12 1.00
CA ALA A 75 0.22 -5.69 0.93
C ALA A 75 -0.27 -5.85 -0.52
N VAL A 76 0.00 -4.87 -1.39
CA VAL A 76 -0.33 -4.97 -2.83
C VAL A 76 0.46 -6.08 -3.51
N TYR A 77 1.74 -6.24 -3.19
CA TYR A 77 2.55 -7.35 -3.71
C TYR A 77 2.03 -8.72 -3.28
N ILE A 78 1.64 -8.88 -2.01
CA ILE A 78 1.06 -10.13 -1.49
C ILE A 78 -0.29 -10.42 -2.15
N LEU A 79 -1.14 -9.40 -2.34
CA LEU A 79 -2.41 -9.56 -3.06
C LEU A 79 -2.19 -9.98 -4.52
N ALA A 80 -1.21 -9.38 -5.19
CA ALA A 80 -0.85 -9.75 -6.56
C ALA A 80 -0.32 -11.18 -6.65
N ASP A 81 0.46 -11.61 -5.65
CA ASP A 81 1.06 -12.94 -5.65
C ASP A 81 0.08 -14.05 -5.22
N THR A 82 -0.90 -13.73 -4.39
CA THR A 82 -1.94 -14.68 -3.94
C THR A 82 -3.18 -14.70 -4.84
N PHE A 83 -3.24 -13.88 -5.90
CA PHE A 83 -4.42 -13.76 -6.77
C PHE A 83 -4.85 -15.08 -7.46
N ASP A 84 -3.91 -16.00 -7.67
CA ASP A 84 -4.17 -17.34 -8.23
C ASP A 84 -4.67 -18.35 -7.19
N ASP A 85 -4.52 -18.07 -5.89
CA ASP A 85 -5.08 -18.87 -4.79
C ASP A 85 -6.17 -18.07 -4.07
N VAL A 86 -7.42 -18.31 -4.47
CA VAL A 86 -8.59 -17.63 -3.91
C VAL A 86 -8.71 -17.80 -2.39
N SER A 87 -8.28 -18.93 -1.84
CA SER A 87 -8.35 -19.18 -0.39
C SER A 87 -7.38 -18.29 0.35
N MET A 88 -6.14 -18.20 -0.15
CA MET A 88 -5.11 -17.32 0.42
C MET A 88 -5.44 -15.85 0.21
N ALA A 89 -5.97 -15.46 -0.96
CA ALA A 89 -6.42 -14.11 -1.21
C ALA A 89 -7.55 -13.69 -0.25
N HIS A 90 -8.57 -14.54 -0.05
CA HIS A 90 -9.65 -14.28 0.90
C HIS A 90 -9.15 -14.20 2.35
N PHE A 91 -8.25 -15.08 2.76
CA PHE A 91 -7.64 -15.04 4.09
C PHE A 91 -6.89 -13.72 4.31
N PHE A 92 -6.05 -13.32 3.34
CA PHE A 92 -5.26 -12.10 3.45
C PHE A 92 -6.13 -10.84 3.45
N ILE A 93 -7.17 -10.80 2.60
CA ILE A 93 -8.15 -9.72 2.61
C ILE A 93 -8.86 -9.65 3.97
N GLY A 94 -9.30 -10.79 4.52
CA GLY A 94 -9.91 -10.85 5.85
C GLY A 94 -8.98 -10.34 6.96
N ASP A 95 -7.69 -10.69 6.91
CA ASP A 95 -6.68 -10.20 7.86
C ASP A 95 -6.47 -8.67 7.74
N ILE A 96 -6.45 -8.12 6.52
CA ILE A 96 -6.41 -6.66 6.31
C ILE A 96 -7.63 -6.00 6.97
N TYR A 97 -8.85 -6.48 6.69
CA TYR A 97 -10.07 -5.91 7.26
C TYR A 97 -10.06 -5.97 8.79
N PHE A 98 -9.69 -7.10 9.36
CA PHE A 98 -9.63 -7.28 10.82
C PHE A 98 -8.65 -6.31 11.48
N ARG A 99 -7.49 -6.06 10.86
CA ARG A 99 -6.48 -5.12 11.38
C ARG A 99 -6.91 -3.68 11.29
N GLU A 100 -7.56 -3.30 10.19
CA GLU A 100 -8.14 -1.95 10.03
C GLU A 100 -9.25 -1.70 11.06
N GLU A 101 -10.10 -2.70 11.36
CA GLU A 101 -11.10 -2.59 12.44
C GLU A 101 -10.45 -2.44 13.83
N LYS A 102 -9.38 -3.19 14.11
CA LYS A 102 -8.68 -3.14 15.41
C LYS A 102 -7.75 -1.93 15.58
N GLY A 103 -7.47 -1.18 14.52
CA GLY A 103 -6.50 -0.08 14.55
C GLY A 103 -5.06 -0.54 14.84
N GLU A 104 -4.75 -1.82 14.56
CA GLU A 104 -3.41 -2.38 14.78
C GLU A 104 -2.48 -2.04 13.61
N LYS A 105 -1.23 -1.68 13.92
CA LYS A 105 -0.23 -1.33 12.92
C LYS A 105 0.18 -2.59 12.13
N SER A 106 -0.12 -2.62 10.83
CA SER A 106 0.40 -3.62 9.85
C SER A 106 1.93 -3.79 9.93
N TYR A 107 2.52 -4.93 9.53
CA TYR A 107 3.92 -5.34 9.79
C TYR A 107 5.01 -4.31 9.47
#